data_AF-A0A2W5L648-F1
#
_entry.id   AF-A0A2W5L648-F1
#
_cell.length_a   1.000
_cell.length_b   1.000
_cell.length_c   1.000
_cell.angle_alpha   90.00
_cell.angle_beta   90.00
_cell.angle_gamma   90.00
#
_symmetry.space_group_name_H-M   'P 1'
#
loop_
_entity.id
_entity.type
_entity.pdbx_description
1 polymer ?
#
loop_
_entity_poly.entity_id
_entity_poly.type
_entity_poly.pdbx_seq_one_letter_code
_entity_poly.pdbx_strand_id
1 'polypeptide(L)'
;MTRHSSFILRRLRRSESGAAILEFALTAPVFLMLLMGIFDFSWQLYAQQVLQGAVSQSARMATLEGYATDQTALDTMVRNKVKQVYPAATVTFSRNAYQSFDQVGKPEPLTDKNGNGRWDSGECFEDLNGTGSWEADSSVAGNGGADSVVLYAARMRFDRILPLWKMLGQDQMTTLTATTVLRNQPYTTGSAKREVICDK
;
A
#
# COMPACT_ATOMS: atom_id res chain seq x y z
N MET A 1 22.12 20.84 -71.86
CA MET A 1 22.43 20.97 -70.40
C MET A 1 21.61 20.03 -69.50
N THR A 2 21.21 18.82 -69.95
CA THR A 2 20.26 17.94 -69.21
C THR A 2 20.89 16.69 -68.58
N ARG A 3 22.17 16.40 -68.83
CA ARG A 3 22.81 15.15 -68.36
C ARG A 3 23.15 15.12 -66.87
N HIS A 4 23.38 16.28 -66.25
CA HIS A 4 23.80 16.36 -64.84
C HIS A 4 22.67 16.05 -63.85
N SER A 5 21.41 16.35 -64.18
CA SER A 5 20.28 16.07 -63.26
C SER A 5 20.03 14.56 -63.10
N SER A 6 20.20 13.77 -64.17
CA SER A 6 19.99 12.32 -64.12
C SER A 6 20.98 11.60 -63.19
N PHE A 7 22.21 12.10 -63.07
CA PHE A 7 23.25 11.54 -62.22
C PHE A 7 22.99 11.81 -60.74
N ILE A 8 22.51 13.02 -60.41
CA ILE A 8 22.17 13.42 -59.04
C ILE A 8 20.96 12.60 -58.55
N LEU A 9 19.92 12.45 -59.37
CA LEU A 9 18.75 11.62 -59.06
C LEU A 9 19.12 10.15 -58.84
N ARG A 10 20.02 9.58 -59.64
CA ARG A 10 20.51 8.20 -59.46
C ARG A 10 21.34 8.04 -58.18
N ARG A 11 22.09 9.07 -57.79
CA ARG A 11 22.92 9.08 -56.57
C ARG A 11 22.07 9.18 -55.31
N LEU A 12 21.03 10.03 -55.33
CA LEU A 12 20.04 10.11 -54.25
C LEU A 12 19.27 8.79 -54.08
N ARG A 13 18.86 8.15 -55.19
CA ARG A 13 18.15 6.85 -55.16
C ARG A 13 19.01 5.66 -54.67
N ARG A 14 20.33 5.81 -54.65
CA ARG A 14 21.29 4.81 -54.15
C ARG A 14 21.79 5.10 -52.73
N SER A 15 21.34 6.20 -52.12
CA SER A 15 21.80 6.64 -50.82
C SER A 15 21.03 5.91 -49.70
N GLU A 16 21.59 4.82 -49.19
CA GLU A 16 21.03 4.03 -48.07
C GLU A 16 21.38 4.61 -46.69
N SER A 17 22.19 5.67 -46.65
CA SER A 17 22.69 6.31 -45.42
C SER A 17 21.58 6.81 -44.47
N GLY A 18 20.34 6.95 -44.96
CA GLY A 18 19.18 7.37 -44.16
C GLY A 18 18.29 6.21 -43.65
N ALA A 19 18.52 4.97 -44.11
CA ALA A 19 17.70 3.82 -43.71
C ALA A 19 17.82 3.54 -42.20
N ALA A 20 19.04 3.62 -41.65
CA ALA A 20 19.29 3.43 -40.22
C ALA A 20 18.54 4.45 -39.32
N ILE A 21 18.35 5.69 -39.80
CA ILE A 21 17.58 6.71 -39.07
C ILE A 21 16.10 6.35 -39.04
N LEU A 22 15.56 5.80 -40.14
CA LEU A 22 14.16 5.36 -40.20
C LEU A 22 13.90 4.13 -39.33
N GLU A 23 14.82 3.16 -39.34
CA GLU A 23 14.74 1.98 -38.47
C GLU A 23 14.79 2.36 -36.99
N PHE A 24 15.69 3.29 -36.63
CA PHE A 24 15.73 3.84 -35.28
C PHE A 24 14.45 4.60 -34.93
N ALA A 25 13.92 5.44 -35.84
CA ALA A 25 12.70 6.19 -35.60
C ALA A 25 11.47 5.30 -35.34
N LEU A 26 11.42 4.11 -35.95
CA LEU A 26 10.34 3.15 -35.73
C LEU A 26 10.51 2.33 -34.44
N THR A 27 11.75 2.01 -34.06
CA THR A 27 12.04 1.16 -32.88
C THR A 27 12.21 1.95 -31.58
N ALA A 28 12.74 3.18 -31.66
CA ALA A 28 13.01 4.04 -30.51
C ALA A 28 11.76 4.30 -29.63
N PRO A 29 10.55 4.56 -30.16
CA PRO A 29 9.37 4.79 -29.31
C PRO A 29 9.04 3.60 -28.41
N VAL A 30 9.12 2.38 -28.94
CA VAL A 30 8.87 1.14 -28.19
C VAL A 30 9.95 0.93 -27.13
N PHE A 31 11.21 1.15 -27.51
CA PHE A 31 12.35 1.03 -26.59
C PHE A 31 12.29 2.06 -25.45
N LEU A 32 11.98 3.32 -25.75
CA LEU A 32 11.81 4.38 -24.74
C LEU A 32 10.64 4.09 -23.81
N MET A 33 9.52 3.59 -24.35
CA MET A 33 8.36 3.18 -23.55
C MET A 33 8.72 2.05 -22.57
N LEU A 34 9.48 1.05 -23.03
CA LEU A 34 10.00 -0.04 -22.19
C LEU A 34 10.88 0.50 -21.06
N LEU A 35 11.85 1.37 -21.40
CA LEU A 35 12.75 1.98 -20.40
C LEU A 35 11.97 2.80 -19.38
N MET A 36 11.00 3.62 -19.81
CA MET A 36 10.17 4.38 -18.89
C MET A 36 9.38 3.47 -17.94
N GLY A 37 8.86 2.34 -18.44
CA GLY A 37 8.16 1.36 -17.62
C GLY A 37 9.07 0.73 -16.57
N ILE A 38 10.27 0.32 -16.96
CA ILE A 38 11.26 -0.28 -16.04
C ILE A 38 11.68 0.72 -14.97
N PHE A 39 11.96 1.97 -15.33
CA PHE A 39 12.34 3.01 -14.37
C PHE A 39 11.20 3.36 -13.42
N ASP A 40 9.97 3.50 -13.91
CA ASP A 40 8.79 3.76 -13.07
C ASP A 40 8.56 2.63 -12.08
N PHE A 41 8.66 1.38 -12.53
CA PHE A 41 8.55 0.20 -11.67
C PHE A 41 9.66 0.15 -10.60
N SER A 42 10.91 0.37 -11.01
CA SER A 42 12.05 0.37 -10.08
C SER A 42 11.92 1.46 -9.02
N TRP A 43 11.46 2.65 -9.42
CA TRP A 43 11.19 3.76 -8.51
C TRP A 43 10.09 3.44 -7.50
N GLN A 44 9.02 2.76 -7.93
CA GLN A 44 7.95 2.31 -7.04
C GLN A 44 8.42 1.23 -6.07
N LEU A 45 9.24 0.28 -6.51
CA LEU A 45 9.84 -0.70 -5.61
C LEU A 45 10.71 -0.03 -4.54
N TYR A 46 11.51 0.95 -4.94
CA TYR A 46 12.29 1.75 -3.98
C TYR A 46 11.39 2.48 -2.97
N ALA A 47 10.32 3.12 -3.46
CA ALA A 47 9.33 3.79 -2.60
C ALA A 47 8.70 2.84 -1.58
N GLN A 48 8.36 1.62 -2.02
CA GLN A 48 7.81 0.57 -1.15
C GLN A 48 8.79 0.18 -0.05
N GLN A 49 10.08 0.03 -0.37
CA GLN A 49 11.11 -0.29 0.62
C GLN A 49 11.32 0.84 1.64
N VAL A 50 11.30 2.10 1.20
CA VAL A 50 11.39 3.26 2.11
C VAL A 50 10.20 3.28 3.08
N LEU A 51 8.98 3.06 2.56
CA LEU A 51 7.77 3.03 3.38
C LEU A 51 7.79 1.86 4.38
N GLN A 52 8.14 0.65 3.92
CA GLN A 52 8.26 -0.54 4.77
C GLN A 52 9.33 -0.37 5.86
N GLY A 53 10.50 0.16 5.50
CA GLY A 53 11.57 0.45 6.46
C GLY A 53 11.14 1.46 7.53
N ALA A 54 10.46 2.54 7.13
CA ALA A 54 9.94 3.53 8.07
C ALA A 54 8.90 2.93 9.04
N VAL A 55 7.97 2.11 8.53
CA VAL A 55 6.94 1.41 9.32
C VAL A 55 7.54 0.35 10.25
N SER A 56 8.53 -0.41 9.78
CA SER A 56 9.24 -1.40 10.61
C SER A 56 10.00 -0.71 11.76
N GLN A 57 10.63 0.43 11.48
CA GLN A 57 11.30 1.19 12.53
C GLN A 57 10.29 1.81 13.51
N SER A 58 9.12 2.28 13.05
CA SER A 58 8.07 2.75 13.97
C SER A 58 7.51 1.64 14.83
N ALA A 59 7.38 0.43 14.29
CA ALA A 59 6.97 -0.73 15.07
C ALA A 59 7.90 -0.98 16.28
N ARG A 60 9.21 -0.92 16.05
CA ARG A 60 10.21 -1.05 17.12
C ARG A 60 10.13 0.09 18.14
N MET A 61 9.86 1.31 17.69
CA MET A 61 9.76 2.47 18.60
C MET A 61 8.43 2.51 19.37
N ALA A 62 7.37 1.90 18.84
CA ALA A 62 6.07 1.81 19.48
C ALA A 62 6.09 1.01 20.80
N THR A 63 7.12 0.17 21.03
CA THR A 63 7.27 -0.55 22.30
C THR A 63 7.87 0.32 23.42
N LEU A 64 8.33 1.54 23.11
CA LEU A 64 8.89 2.47 24.09
C LEU A 64 7.76 3.30 24.73
N GLU A 65 7.87 3.54 26.04
CA GLU A 65 6.84 4.18 26.88
C GLU A 65 6.32 5.51 26.31
N GLY A 66 7.21 6.36 25.77
CA GLY A 66 6.84 7.66 25.20
C GLY A 66 6.01 7.60 23.91
N TYR A 67 6.02 6.47 23.20
CA TYR A 67 5.28 6.27 21.96
C TYR A 67 4.07 5.34 22.12
N ALA A 68 3.99 4.64 23.25
CA ALA A 68 2.84 3.82 23.60
C ALA A 68 1.59 4.67 23.87
N THR A 69 1.78 5.90 24.38
CA THR A 69 0.69 6.84 24.72
C THR A 69 0.49 7.93 23.67
N ASP A 70 1.55 8.36 22.95
CA ASP A 70 1.46 9.37 21.88
C ASP A 70 1.62 8.73 20.48
N GLN A 71 0.49 8.32 19.92
CA GLN A 71 0.41 7.72 18.58
C GLN A 71 0.70 8.73 17.46
N THR A 72 0.46 10.02 17.72
CA THR A 72 0.72 11.09 16.74
C THR A 72 2.21 11.28 16.54
N ALA A 73 3.02 11.08 17.59
CA ALA A 73 4.47 11.12 17.51
C ALA A 73 5.03 9.98 16.63
N LEU A 74 4.46 8.77 16.70
CA LEU A 74 4.83 7.65 15.82
C LEU A 74 4.52 7.96 14.35
N ASP A 75 3.31 8.45 14.09
CA ASP A 75 2.88 8.82 12.74
C ASP A 75 3.72 9.95 12.14
N THR A 76 4.06 10.92 12.97
CA THR A 76 4.96 12.02 12.58
C THR A 76 6.35 11.48 12.24
N MET A 77 6.87 10.52 12.98
CA MET A 77 8.16 9.90 12.67
C MET A 77 8.15 9.18 11.32
N VAL A 78 7.13 8.35 11.06
CA VAL A 78 7.00 7.66 9.76
C VAL A 78 6.88 8.67 8.63
N ARG A 79 6.01 9.67 8.81
CA ARG A 79 5.80 10.75 7.84
C ARG A 79 7.09 11.49 7.53
N ASN A 80 7.88 11.84 8.55
CA ASN A 80 9.14 12.58 8.37
C ASN A 80 10.16 11.75 7.59
N LYS A 81 10.33 10.46 7.89
CA LYS A 81 11.26 9.58 7.16
C LYS A 81 10.86 9.40 5.70
N VAL A 82 9.58 9.19 5.44
CA VAL A 82 9.07 9.05 4.08
C VAL A 82 9.24 10.36 3.30
N LYS A 83 8.91 11.51 3.91
CA LYS A 83 9.00 12.82 3.26
C LYS A 83 10.43 13.30 2.97
N GLN A 84 11.45 12.74 3.63
CA GLN A 84 12.85 13.01 3.27
C GLN A 84 13.17 12.54 1.85
N VAL A 85 12.54 11.45 1.40
CA VAL A 85 12.74 10.89 0.06
C VAL A 85 11.61 11.31 -0.89
N TYR A 86 10.38 11.42 -0.39
CA TYR A 86 9.18 11.78 -1.16
C TYR A 86 8.47 13.01 -0.56
N PRO A 87 8.97 14.24 -0.79
CA PRO A 87 8.47 15.45 -0.13
C PRO A 87 7.00 15.77 -0.40
N ALA A 88 6.55 15.50 -1.64
CA ALA A 88 5.18 15.74 -2.09
C ALA A 88 4.21 14.58 -1.77
N ALA A 89 4.68 13.49 -1.16
CA ALA A 89 3.82 12.36 -0.85
C ALA A 89 2.84 12.67 0.27
N THR A 90 1.60 12.20 0.09
CA THR A 90 0.56 12.21 1.12
C THR A 90 0.61 10.88 1.86
N VAL A 91 0.89 10.92 3.17
CA VAL A 91 0.95 9.72 4.03
C VAL A 91 -0.21 9.71 5.01
N THR A 92 -1.04 8.68 4.93
CA THR A 92 -2.17 8.43 5.84
C THR A 92 -1.93 7.15 6.64
N PHE A 93 -2.53 7.09 7.82
CA PHE A 93 -2.33 6.01 8.77
C PHE A 93 -3.67 5.43 9.18
N SER A 94 -3.72 4.13 9.38
CA SER A 94 -4.88 3.40 9.90
C SER A 94 -4.38 2.37 10.91
N ARG A 95 -5.16 2.19 11.98
CA ARG A 95 -4.87 1.26 13.06
C ARG A 95 -6.15 0.52 13.40
N ASN A 96 -6.05 -0.80 13.44
CA ASN A 96 -7.13 -1.69 13.83
C ASN A 96 -6.58 -2.63 14.91
N ALA A 97 -7.26 -2.70 16.05
CA ALA A 97 -6.86 -3.50 17.18
C ALA A 97 -7.67 -4.78 17.29
N TYR A 98 -7.02 -5.85 17.71
CA TYR A 98 -7.53 -7.21 17.83
C TYR A 98 -7.18 -7.77 19.21
N GLN A 99 -7.95 -8.74 19.69
CA GLN A 99 -7.66 -9.43 20.96
C GLN A 99 -6.42 -10.33 20.86
N SER A 100 -6.19 -10.95 19.70
CA SER A 100 -5.08 -11.88 19.49
C SER A 100 -4.64 -11.92 18.03
N PHE A 101 -3.44 -12.46 17.79
CA PHE A 101 -2.84 -12.50 16.45
C PHE A 101 -3.61 -13.39 15.47
N ASP A 102 -4.26 -14.43 15.96
CA ASP A 102 -5.05 -15.35 15.16
C ASP A 102 -6.37 -14.74 14.68
N GLN A 103 -6.80 -13.60 15.24
CA GLN A 103 -8.06 -12.92 14.89
C GLN A 103 -7.87 -11.77 13.89
N VAL A 104 -6.63 -11.46 13.48
CA VAL A 104 -6.36 -10.36 12.54
C VAL A 104 -7.07 -10.61 11.20
N GLY A 105 -8.04 -9.75 10.88
CA GLY A 105 -8.86 -9.83 9.66
C GLY A 105 -9.82 -11.02 9.62
N LYS A 106 -10.18 -11.58 10.78
CA LYS A 106 -11.14 -12.68 10.88
C LYS A 106 -12.48 -12.22 11.46
N PRO A 107 -13.58 -12.92 11.10
CA PRO A 107 -14.86 -12.70 11.74
C PRO A 107 -14.84 -13.17 13.19
N GLU A 108 -15.81 -12.68 13.95
CA GLU A 108 -16.04 -13.18 15.30
C GLU A 108 -16.46 -14.66 15.29
N PRO A 109 -15.97 -15.48 16.25
CA PRO A 109 -16.36 -16.88 16.35
C PRO A 109 -17.88 -17.04 16.49
N LEU A 110 -18.45 -17.90 15.65
CA LEU A 110 -19.87 -18.19 15.59
C LEU A 110 -20.14 -19.65 15.94
N THR A 111 -21.18 -19.91 16.73
CA THR A 111 -21.80 -21.23 16.86
C THR A 111 -22.77 -21.44 15.70
N ASP A 112 -22.20 -21.79 14.56
CA ASP A 112 -22.91 -21.96 13.30
C ASP A 112 -23.66 -23.31 13.29
N LYS A 113 -24.97 -23.26 13.49
CA LYS A 113 -25.84 -24.45 13.54
C LYS A 113 -26.20 -24.93 12.14
N ASN A 114 -26.24 -24.04 11.16
CA ASN A 114 -26.73 -24.34 9.82
C ASN A 114 -25.59 -24.45 8.76
N GLY A 115 -24.37 -24.09 9.11
CA GLY A 115 -23.15 -24.22 8.31
C GLY A 115 -22.95 -23.11 7.27
N ASN A 116 -23.60 -21.95 7.40
CA ASN A 116 -23.56 -20.90 6.38
C ASN A 116 -22.46 -19.83 6.61
N GLY A 117 -21.75 -19.88 7.74
CA GLY A 117 -20.69 -18.94 8.11
C GLY A 117 -21.14 -17.50 8.37
N ARG A 118 -22.42 -17.28 8.67
CA ARG A 118 -23.01 -15.97 9.01
C ARG A 118 -23.85 -16.11 10.25
N TRP A 119 -23.86 -15.07 11.10
CA TRP A 119 -24.74 -15.08 12.25
C TRP A 119 -26.22 -15.02 11.83
N ASP A 120 -27.00 -16.02 12.25
CA ASP A 120 -28.45 -16.05 12.13
C ASP A 120 -29.15 -15.96 13.49
N SER A 121 -30.44 -15.57 13.47
CA SER A 121 -31.26 -15.58 14.68
C SER A 121 -31.36 -17.01 15.26
N GLY A 122 -31.15 -17.12 16.57
CA GLY A 122 -31.04 -18.38 17.30
C GLY A 122 -29.63 -18.98 17.35
N GLU A 123 -28.62 -18.28 16.81
CA GLU A 123 -27.20 -18.63 16.94
C GLU A 123 -26.47 -17.75 17.96
N CYS A 124 -25.38 -18.31 18.51
CA CYS A 124 -24.54 -17.60 19.46
C CYS A 124 -23.23 -17.19 18.79
N PHE A 125 -22.72 -16.00 19.10
CA PHE A 125 -21.38 -15.58 18.72
C PHE A 125 -20.57 -15.12 19.93
N GLU A 126 -19.25 -15.14 19.79
CA GLU A 126 -18.34 -14.55 20.77
C GLU A 126 -18.01 -13.12 20.37
N ASP A 127 -18.56 -12.17 21.10
CA ASP A 127 -18.25 -10.75 20.96
C ASP A 127 -16.85 -10.50 21.52
N LEU A 128 -15.89 -10.25 20.62
CA LEU A 128 -14.48 -10.03 20.96
C LEU A 128 -14.17 -8.55 21.21
N ASN A 129 -15.01 -7.65 20.70
CA ASN A 129 -14.73 -6.21 20.67
C ASN A 129 -15.73 -5.34 21.46
N GLY A 130 -16.77 -5.96 22.02
CA GLY A 130 -17.78 -5.33 22.87
C GLY A 130 -18.82 -4.52 22.09
N THR A 131 -19.02 -4.80 20.80
CA THR A 131 -20.00 -4.09 19.96
C THR A 131 -21.43 -4.60 20.15
N GLY A 132 -21.59 -5.81 20.71
CA GLY A 132 -22.89 -6.45 20.90
C GLY A 132 -23.53 -6.97 19.60
N SER A 133 -22.80 -7.02 18.50
CA SER A 133 -23.28 -7.51 17.20
C SER A 133 -22.18 -8.28 16.50
N TRP A 134 -22.54 -9.37 15.81
CA TRP A 134 -21.55 -10.14 15.07
C TRP A 134 -20.96 -9.34 13.92
N GLU A 135 -19.63 -9.29 13.85
CA GLU A 135 -18.89 -8.60 12.79
C GLU A 135 -17.99 -9.54 11.97
N ALA A 136 -17.87 -9.24 10.67
CA ALA A 136 -17.00 -9.98 9.75
C ALA A 136 -15.49 -9.66 9.93
N ASP A 137 -15.18 -8.61 10.70
CA ASP A 137 -13.83 -8.24 11.14
C ASP A 137 -13.92 -7.80 12.60
N SER A 138 -13.38 -8.58 13.53
CA SER A 138 -13.49 -8.35 14.97
C SER A 138 -12.63 -7.19 15.48
N SER A 139 -12.27 -6.24 14.61
CA SER A 139 -11.32 -5.18 14.90
C SER A 139 -11.97 -3.97 15.55
N VAL A 140 -11.21 -3.27 16.39
CA VAL A 140 -11.58 -1.97 16.93
C VAL A 140 -10.69 -0.90 16.32
N ALA A 141 -11.28 0.15 15.77
CA ALA A 141 -10.51 1.27 15.23
C ALA A 141 -9.63 1.92 16.32
N GLY A 142 -8.36 2.15 15.99
CA GLY A 142 -7.35 2.70 16.89
C GLY A 142 -6.40 1.64 17.45
N ASN A 143 -5.80 1.92 18.61
CA ASN A 143 -4.84 1.01 19.25
C ASN A 143 -5.47 -0.05 20.15
N GLY A 144 -6.77 0.03 20.44
CA GLY A 144 -7.39 -0.83 21.44
C GLY A 144 -6.78 -0.63 22.84
N GLY A 145 -6.90 -1.65 23.66
CA GLY A 145 -6.49 -1.63 25.06
C GLY A 145 -5.11 -2.19 25.33
N ALA A 146 -4.82 -2.45 26.59
CA ALA A 146 -3.64 -3.24 26.95
C ALA A 146 -3.72 -4.64 26.35
N ASP A 147 -2.54 -5.16 26.01
CA ASP A 147 -2.32 -6.47 25.43
C ASP A 147 -2.94 -6.69 24.03
N SER A 148 -3.68 -5.71 23.51
CA SER A 148 -4.28 -5.78 22.17
C SER A 148 -3.22 -5.83 21.07
N VAL A 149 -3.52 -6.60 20.04
CA VAL A 149 -2.72 -6.72 18.82
C VAL A 149 -3.17 -5.67 17.82
N VAL A 150 -2.30 -4.73 17.45
CA VAL A 150 -2.62 -3.62 16.56
C VAL A 150 -2.05 -3.86 15.17
N LEU A 151 -2.92 -3.97 14.17
CA LEU A 151 -2.56 -3.88 12.76
C LEU A 151 -2.38 -2.41 12.40
N TYR A 152 -1.13 -1.99 12.24
CA TYR A 152 -0.77 -0.65 11.78
C TYR A 152 -0.55 -0.64 10.27
N ALA A 153 -1.27 0.22 9.56
CA ALA A 153 -1.16 0.41 8.13
C ALA A 153 -0.78 1.86 7.80
N ALA A 154 0.30 2.03 7.04
CA ALA A 154 0.67 3.31 6.44
C ALA A 154 0.40 3.25 4.94
N ARG A 155 -0.34 4.23 4.43
CA ARG A 155 -0.60 4.41 3.00
C ARG A 155 0.10 5.66 2.51
N MET A 156 0.88 5.53 1.46
CA MET A 156 1.59 6.63 0.82
C MET A 156 1.07 6.81 -0.59
N ARG A 157 0.51 7.99 -0.87
CA ARG A 157 0.07 8.39 -2.21
C ARG A 157 1.03 9.43 -2.78
N PHE A 158 1.56 9.20 -3.97
CA PHE A 158 2.52 10.09 -4.62
C PHE A 158 2.35 10.07 -6.14
N ASP A 159 2.93 11.09 -6.78
CA ASP A 159 2.97 11.25 -8.22
C ASP A 159 4.14 10.46 -8.82
N ARG A 160 3.86 9.62 -9.83
CA ARG A 160 4.90 8.85 -10.52
C ARG A 160 5.83 9.79 -11.30
N ILE A 161 7.13 9.51 -11.30
CA ILE A 161 8.15 10.43 -11.85
C ILE A 161 8.13 10.51 -13.38
N LEU A 162 7.78 9.42 -14.06
CA LEU A 162 7.73 9.37 -15.53
C LEU A 162 6.28 9.41 -16.04
N PRO A 163 5.94 10.28 -17.01
CA PRO A 163 4.57 10.48 -17.49
C PRO A 163 4.05 9.36 -18.42
N LEU A 164 4.54 8.12 -18.23
CA LEU A 164 4.15 6.96 -19.02
C LEU A 164 2.65 6.67 -18.88
N TRP A 165 2.14 6.69 -17.65
CA TRP A 165 0.74 6.39 -17.34
C TRP A 165 -0.19 7.46 -17.86
N LYS A 166 0.19 8.73 -17.71
CA LYS A 166 -0.52 9.85 -18.34
C LYS A 166 -0.59 9.73 -19.87
N MET A 167 0.49 9.30 -20.53
CA MET A 167 0.50 9.07 -21.99
C MET A 167 -0.43 7.91 -22.40
N LEU A 168 -0.60 6.92 -21.53
CA LEU A 168 -1.52 5.79 -21.69
C LEU A 168 -2.95 6.08 -21.23
N GLY A 169 -3.26 7.33 -20.84
CA GLY A 169 -4.59 7.72 -20.36
C GLY A 169 -4.95 7.16 -18.98
N GLN A 170 -3.96 6.73 -18.20
CA GLN A 170 -4.11 6.21 -16.84
C GLN A 170 -3.77 7.27 -15.79
N ASP A 171 -4.20 7.04 -14.54
CA ASP A 171 -3.84 7.91 -13.42
C ASP A 171 -2.32 7.87 -13.18
N GLN A 172 -1.74 9.06 -13.03
CA GLN A 172 -0.33 9.24 -12.74
C GLN A 172 -0.04 9.02 -11.24
N MET A 173 -1.04 9.18 -10.38
CA MET A 173 -0.91 8.93 -8.95
C MET A 173 -0.87 7.43 -8.68
N THR A 174 -0.04 7.02 -7.72
CA THR A 174 -0.03 5.65 -7.21
C THR A 174 -0.08 5.66 -5.69
N THR A 175 -0.68 4.60 -5.13
CA THR A 175 -0.78 4.42 -3.68
C THR A 175 -0.08 3.14 -3.29
N LEU A 176 0.88 3.27 -2.37
CA LEU A 176 1.60 2.17 -1.76
C LEU A 176 1.13 1.97 -0.33
N THR A 177 1.05 0.72 0.11
CA THR A 177 0.64 0.36 1.46
C THR A 177 1.72 -0.50 2.11
N ALA A 178 2.08 -0.17 3.33
CA ALA A 178 2.89 -1.02 4.20
C ALA A 178 2.12 -1.27 5.50
N THR A 179 2.10 -2.52 5.94
CA THR A 179 1.44 -2.95 7.17
C THR A 179 2.43 -3.61 8.10
N THR A 180 2.19 -3.49 9.39
CA THR A 180 2.92 -4.21 10.44
C THR A 180 1.99 -4.50 11.59
N VAL A 181 2.30 -5.53 12.37
CA VAL A 181 1.51 -5.92 13.53
C VAL A 181 2.31 -5.63 14.80
N LEU A 182 1.65 -5.01 15.76
CA LEU A 182 2.19 -4.57 17.04
C LEU A 182 1.40 -5.23 18.17
N ARG A 183 1.98 -5.30 19.35
CA ARG A 183 1.25 -5.67 20.57
C ARG A 183 1.42 -4.56 21.60
N ASN A 184 0.30 -4.10 22.14
CA ASN A 184 0.33 -3.09 23.19
C ASN A 184 0.90 -3.68 24.48
N GLN A 185 1.64 -2.87 25.21
CA GLN A 185 2.20 -3.27 26.49
C GLN A 185 1.08 -3.42 27.55
N PRO A 186 1.24 -4.32 28.55
CA PRO A 186 0.20 -4.65 29.51
C PRO A 186 0.04 -3.64 30.67
N TYR A 187 0.31 -2.34 30.45
CA TYR A 187 0.38 -1.34 31.53
C TYR A 187 -0.95 -0.64 31.83
N THR A 188 -1.92 -0.68 30.92
CA THR A 188 -3.24 -0.06 31.10
C THR A 188 -4.30 -1.11 31.42
N THR A 189 -5.29 -0.79 32.24
CA THR A 189 -6.40 -1.71 32.53
C THR A 189 -7.49 -1.49 31.48
N GLY A 190 -7.75 -2.49 30.63
CA GLY A 190 -8.88 -2.44 29.70
C GLY A 190 -8.65 -3.19 28.39
N SER A 191 -8.50 -4.51 28.44
CA SER A 191 -8.75 -5.35 27.26
C SER A 191 -10.26 -5.35 27.00
N ALA A 192 -10.70 -5.37 25.74
CA ALA A 192 -12.13 -5.46 25.45
C ALA A 192 -12.70 -6.75 26.06
N LYS A 193 -13.90 -6.67 26.62
CA LYS A 193 -14.50 -7.81 27.32
C LYS A 193 -14.96 -8.82 26.27
N ARG A 194 -14.47 -10.05 26.39
CA ARG A 194 -15.00 -11.18 25.61
C ARG A 194 -16.30 -11.64 26.25
N GLU A 195 -17.38 -11.63 25.49
CA GLU A 195 -18.71 -12.05 25.93
C GLU A 195 -19.33 -13.00 24.90
N VAL A 196 -20.10 -13.98 25.36
CA VAL A 196 -20.86 -14.86 24.45
C VAL A 196 -22.28 -14.34 24.40
N ILE A 197 -22.71 -13.90 23.22
CA ILE A 197 -24.05 -13.38 22.97
C ILE A 197 -24.84 -14.43 22.22
N CYS A 198 -25.96 -14.86 22.81
CA CYS A 198 -26.90 -15.80 22.22
C CYS A 198 -28.25 -15.11 22.04
N ASP A 199 -28.76 -15.13 20.81
CA ASP A 199 -30.17 -14.76 20.57
C ASP A 199 -31.07 -15.88 21.08
N LYS A 200 -32.11 -15.53 21.84
CA LYS A 200 -32.99 -16.49 22.51
C LYS A 200 -34.17 -16.91 21.65
#